data_AF-A0A9X2RU27-F1
#
_entry.id   AF-A0A9X2RU27-F1
#
_cell.length_a   1.000
_cell.length_b   1.000
_cell.length_c   1.000
_cell.angle_alpha   90.00
_cell.angle_beta   90.00
_cell.angle_gamma   90.00
#
_symmetry.space_group_name_H-M   'P 1'
#
loop_
_entity.id
_entity.type
_entity.pdbx_description
1 polymer ?
#
loop_
_entity_poly.entity_id
_entity_poly.type
_entity_poly.pdbx_seq_one_letter_code
_entity_poly.pdbx_strand_id
1 'polypeptide(L)'
;MGEGPQLKTKAPQYEPTPCYPLLADAVAVGWADAAGTLPKGTRVLAVDGPAVLDWTAVATGLRAAFGDGHTRLEFADVRTAVRDWETVRRLTETEQLRDDPDFARLAGGDLAELMDPAALAALAAPGEDGALRVLLGPGAALGDADVLWWADLPKRYAEAAVKHGRGRNLAAPEDEPPTLRRLLYIDWPLLDRHRDQMAERIDRWIDVTDTVFPASIGGQALRETCRSLATRPFRTRPTFNSTPWGGHWAQETLGHNPDAENTALGYELIAPESGVLLGDDASRCVEVPFQLVVALSPVDVLGPAVHEMFGTSFPVRFDYLDTVGGGNLSVHCHPRPDDMHSVFGWPYTQHESYYLMRAGEHSKVFLGLREGADVEAFHHSAHAADAYGTPFDIERYVQVFPAEAGQLYLVPAGTPHGSGEGNVVLEVSATPYLYSLRFYDWLRRDAADRQRAVHVEHAFRNLDPARSGAAVARELIQRPRPLRAGDGWREEVLGALPAMFFQVHRIAVEPGRAAEQRTDGRFHVLTVVDGQGAVITTAVGHRHSVHYAETLAVPASVTAYRVHNQGPDPVRLVKAQVV
;
A
#
# COMPACT_ATOMS: atom_id res chain seq x y z
N MET A 1 -16.03 -22.39 -35.19
CA MET A 1 -15.92 -21.27 -36.15
C MET A 1 -16.81 -20.13 -35.65
N GLY A 2 -16.32 -18.94 -35.27
CA GLY A 2 -14.96 -18.42 -35.36
C GLY A 2 -14.42 -17.98 -34.00
N GLU A 3 -13.11 -18.14 -33.87
CA GLU A 3 -12.30 -17.42 -32.90
C GLU A 3 -12.49 -15.92 -33.15
N GLY A 4 -12.85 -15.16 -32.12
CA GLY A 4 -12.76 -13.70 -32.16
C GLY A 4 -11.30 -13.29 -32.44
N PRO A 5 -11.06 -12.07 -32.95
CA PRO A 5 -9.73 -11.64 -33.35
C PRO A 5 -8.78 -11.68 -32.16
N GLN A 6 -7.91 -12.69 -32.12
CA GLN A 6 -6.74 -12.71 -31.24
C GLN A 6 -5.83 -11.56 -31.68
N LEU A 7 -5.73 -10.53 -30.85
CA LEU A 7 -4.74 -9.47 -31.01
C LEU A 7 -3.34 -10.10 -31.00
N LYS A 8 -2.62 -9.93 -32.10
CA LYS A 8 -1.17 -10.16 -32.17
C LYS A 8 -0.48 -8.99 -31.48
N THR A 9 -0.07 -9.13 -30.22
CA THR A 9 0.81 -8.16 -29.56
C THR A 9 2.12 -8.80 -29.13
N LYS A 10 3.23 -8.14 -29.54
CA LYS A 10 4.57 -8.26 -28.96
C LYS A 10 4.48 -8.04 -27.43
N ALA A 11 5.49 -8.51 -26.69
CA ALA A 11 5.71 -8.42 -25.23
C ALA A 11 4.91 -7.32 -24.49
N PRO A 12 4.39 -7.60 -23.27
CA PRO A 12 3.49 -6.69 -22.58
C PRO A 12 4.11 -5.30 -22.42
N GLN A 13 3.29 -4.29 -22.73
CA GLN A 13 3.63 -2.88 -22.61
C GLN A 13 3.69 -2.42 -21.14
N TYR A 14 3.51 -3.31 -20.17
CA TYR A 14 3.51 -2.97 -18.74
C TYR A 14 4.94 -2.68 -18.24
N GLU A 15 5.15 -1.53 -17.60
CA GLU A 15 6.38 -1.10 -16.96
C GLU A 15 6.33 -1.42 -15.44
N PRO A 16 7.12 -2.40 -14.96
CA PRO A 16 7.11 -2.85 -13.57
C PRO A 16 7.99 -2.01 -12.63
N THR A 17 8.83 -1.13 -13.16
CA THR A 17 9.81 -0.36 -12.41
C THR A 17 9.81 1.12 -12.82
N PRO A 18 8.66 1.82 -12.74
CA PRO A 18 8.62 3.24 -13.05
C PRO A 18 9.60 4.00 -12.14
N CYS A 19 10.57 4.69 -12.75
CA CYS A 19 11.63 5.40 -12.06
C CYS A 19 11.65 6.88 -12.48
N TYR A 20 11.95 7.76 -11.52
CA TYR A 20 11.93 9.21 -11.72
C TYR A 20 13.32 9.81 -11.50
N PRO A 21 13.83 10.61 -12.45
CA PRO A 21 15.16 11.21 -12.33
C PRO A 21 15.21 12.18 -11.17
N LEU A 22 16.37 12.23 -10.52
CA LEU A 22 16.67 13.24 -9.50
C LEU A 22 16.74 14.63 -10.13
N LEU A 23 16.28 15.64 -9.40
CA LEU A 23 16.42 17.04 -9.82
C LEU A 23 17.73 17.69 -9.40
N ALA A 24 18.40 17.09 -8.41
CA ALA A 24 19.69 17.50 -7.90
C ALA A 24 20.49 16.25 -7.52
N ASP A 25 21.83 16.38 -7.55
CA ASP A 25 22.77 15.31 -7.25
C ASP A 25 22.61 14.04 -8.13
N ALA A 26 23.50 13.07 -7.89
CA ALA A 26 23.42 11.74 -8.48
C ALA A 26 23.22 10.70 -7.38
N VAL A 27 22.69 9.53 -7.74
CA VAL A 27 22.62 8.39 -6.82
C VAL A 27 24.04 7.92 -6.50
N ALA A 28 24.39 7.98 -5.21
CA ALA A 28 25.62 7.44 -4.67
C ALA A 28 25.45 5.94 -4.40
N VAL A 29 26.49 5.14 -4.65
CA VAL A 29 26.45 3.68 -4.48
C VAL A 29 27.56 3.24 -3.53
N GLY A 30 27.17 2.67 -2.40
CA GLY A 30 28.07 2.21 -1.37
C GLY A 30 28.29 3.20 -0.23
N TRP A 31 28.73 2.67 0.90
CA TRP A 31 28.95 3.43 2.14
C TRP A 31 30.06 4.48 2.03
N ALA A 32 31.10 4.23 1.22
CA ALA A 32 32.22 5.16 1.03
C ALA A 32 31.76 6.47 0.36
N ASP A 33 30.93 6.37 -0.68
CA ASP A 33 30.37 7.54 -1.37
C ASP A 33 29.44 8.34 -0.43
N ALA A 34 28.62 7.64 0.36
CA ALA A 34 27.78 8.29 1.37
C ALA A 34 28.63 9.01 2.44
N ALA A 35 29.66 8.35 2.99
CA ALA A 35 30.60 8.92 3.95
C ALA A 35 31.35 10.14 3.42
N GLY A 36 31.73 10.13 2.15
CA GLY A 36 32.38 11.26 1.49
C GLY A 36 31.55 12.56 1.47
N THR A 37 30.24 12.47 1.71
CA THR A 37 29.34 13.63 1.76
C THR A 37 29.11 14.21 3.16
N LEU A 38 29.67 13.59 4.20
CA LEU A 38 29.49 14.07 5.57
C LEU A 38 30.15 15.46 5.73
N PRO A 39 29.41 16.49 6.20
CA PRO A 39 29.97 17.81 6.43
C PRO A 39 31.17 17.79 7.38
N LYS A 40 32.21 18.56 7.04
CA LYS A 40 33.39 18.71 7.92
C LYS A 40 32.98 19.35 9.25
N GLY A 41 33.48 18.80 10.35
CA GLY A 41 33.17 19.29 11.69
C GLY A 41 31.92 18.66 12.32
N THR A 42 31.23 17.75 11.62
CA THR A 42 30.19 16.90 12.22
C THR A 42 30.77 16.16 13.43
N ARG A 43 30.13 16.31 14.58
CA ARG A 43 30.50 15.63 15.84
C ARG A 43 29.54 14.50 16.16
N VAL A 44 28.27 14.64 15.77
CA VAL A 44 27.21 13.66 16.02
C VAL A 44 26.43 13.40 14.73
N LEU A 45 26.49 12.15 14.26
CA LEU A 45 25.70 11.64 13.15
C LEU A 45 24.59 10.74 13.70
N ALA A 46 23.33 11.05 13.38
CA ALA A 46 22.21 10.14 13.59
C ALA A 46 21.97 9.29 12.34
N VAL A 47 21.83 7.99 12.52
CA VAL A 47 21.40 7.04 11.50
C VAL A 47 20.14 6.35 12.02
N ASP A 48 19.00 6.85 11.56
CA ASP A 48 17.66 6.40 11.94
C ASP A 48 17.06 5.49 10.85
N GLY A 49 15.98 4.78 11.17
CA GLY A 49 15.36 3.80 10.28
C GLY A 49 14.45 2.82 11.02
N PRO A 50 13.81 1.89 10.31
CA PRO A 50 12.91 0.93 10.92
C PRO A 50 13.63 -0.10 11.81
N ALA A 51 12.93 -0.63 12.81
CA ALA A 51 13.49 -1.61 13.75
C ALA A 51 13.95 -2.91 13.08
N VAL A 52 13.36 -3.26 11.93
CA VAL A 52 13.61 -4.50 11.18
C VAL A 52 14.97 -4.54 10.47
N LEU A 53 15.67 -3.40 10.35
CA LEU A 53 16.97 -3.35 9.67
C LEU A 53 18.01 -4.25 10.33
N ASP A 54 18.93 -4.78 9.53
CA ASP A 54 20.19 -5.33 10.04
C ASP A 54 21.13 -4.19 10.44
N TRP A 55 20.91 -3.67 11.64
CA TRP A 55 21.71 -2.60 12.24
C TRP A 55 23.19 -3.00 12.41
N THR A 56 23.51 -4.28 12.51
CA THR A 56 24.89 -4.76 12.56
C THR A 56 25.57 -4.60 11.20
N ALA A 57 24.87 -4.92 10.11
CA ALA A 57 25.36 -4.71 8.76
C ALA A 57 25.55 -3.21 8.46
N VAL A 58 24.58 -2.36 8.84
CA VAL A 58 24.70 -0.90 8.72
C VAL A 58 25.93 -0.38 9.48
N ALA A 59 26.11 -0.77 10.75
CA ALA A 59 27.28 -0.36 11.53
C ALA A 59 28.60 -0.84 10.90
N THR A 60 28.62 -2.04 10.33
CA THR A 60 29.79 -2.61 9.66
C THR A 60 30.15 -1.83 8.40
N GLY A 61 29.15 -1.49 7.58
CA GLY A 61 29.32 -0.66 6.38
C GLY A 61 29.87 0.73 6.70
N LEU A 62 29.32 1.39 7.72
CA LEU A 62 29.82 2.68 8.20
C LEU A 62 31.27 2.57 8.72
N ARG A 63 31.59 1.56 9.52
CA ARG A 63 32.97 1.34 10.00
C ARG A 63 33.96 1.19 8.84
N ALA A 64 33.60 0.41 7.82
CA ALA A 64 34.44 0.23 6.66
C ALA A 64 34.66 1.57 5.93
N ALA A 65 33.60 2.33 5.69
CA ALA A 65 33.67 3.60 4.97
C ALA A 65 34.49 4.69 5.67
N PHE A 66 34.40 4.80 7.00
CA PHE A 66 35.15 5.81 7.76
C PHE A 66 36.53 5.33 8.24
N GLY A 67 36.77 4.01 8.27
CA GLY A 67 38.03 3.40 8.69
C GLY A 67 39.22 3.78 7.80
N ASP A 68 38.98 3.99 6.50
CA ASP A 68 40.00 4.39 5.54
C ASP A 68 40.38 5.89 5.66
N GLY A 69 39.58 6.70 6.35
CA GLY A 69 39.72 8.16 6.46
C GLY A 69 40.29 8.68 7.78
N HIS A 70 40.83 7.81 8.66
CA HIS A 70 41.31 8.14 10.02
C HIS A 70 40.25 8.76 10.96
N THR A 71 38.95 8.69 10.64
CA THR A 71 37.89 9.15 11.54
C THR A 71 37.52 8.04 12.51
N ARG A 72 37.74 8.26 13.81
CA ARG A 72 37.35 7.30 14.86
C ARG A 72 35.83 7.37 15.03
N LEU A 73 35.14 6.24 14.86
CA LEU A 73 33.70 6.14 15.10
C LEU A 73 33.40 5.64 16.52
N GLU A 74 32.47 6.31 17.20
CA GLU A 74 31.92 5.90 18.49
C GLU A 74 30.42 5.63 18.34
N PHE A 75 30.05 4.35 18.22
CA PHE A 75 28.65 3.96 18.07
C PHE A 75 27.92 4.03 19.41
N ALA A 76 26.73 4.63 19.38
CA ALA A 76 25.77 4.66 20.47
C ALA A 76 24.46 4.04 19.97
N ASP A 77 24.10 2.87 20.52
CA ASP A 77 22.91 2.15 20.12
C ASP A 77 21.67 2.69 20.85
N VAL A 78 20.81 3.37 20.09
CA VAL A 78 19.60 4.03 20.60
C VAL A 78 18.61 3.04 21.20
N ARG A 79 18.68 1.76 20.80
CA ARG A 79 17.83 0.70 21.36
C ARG A 79 18.07 0.48 22.86
N THR A 80 19.22 0.92 23.38
CA THR A 80 19.54 0.87 24.82
C THR A 80 18.88 1.98 25.64
N ALA A 81 18.31 3.00 24.99
CA ALA A 81 17.55 4.08 25.63
C ALA A 81 16.03 3.85 25.57
N VAL A 82 15.57 2.69 25.10
CA VAL A 82 14.15 2.34 25.05
C VAL A 82 13.66 2.01 26.47
N ARG A 83 12.42 2.36 26.78
CA ARG A 83 11.76 1.97 28.04
C ARG A 83 11.66 0.44 28.15
N ASP A 84 11.42 -0.05 29.36
CA ASP A 84 11.22 -1.48 29.58
C ASP A 84 10.04 -2.05 28.75
N TRP A 85 10.14 -3.33 28.39
CA TRP A 85 9.18 -3.98 27.49
C TRP A 85 7.75 -3.95 28.01
N GLU A 86 7.54 -4.09 29.31
CA GLU A 86 6.21 -4.02 29.92
C GLU A 86 5.58 -2.64 29.71
N THR A 87 6.35 -1.58 29.91
CA THR A 87 5.93 -0.21 29.62
C THR A 87 5.63 0.01 28.15
N VAL A 88 6.49 -0.46 27.25
CA VAL A 88 6.26 -0.37 25.80
C VAL A 88 4.95 -1.06 25.41
N ARG A 89 4.72 -2.29 25.89
CA ARG A 89 3.49 -3.02 25.61
C ARG A 89 2.27 -2.27 26.14
N ARG A 90 2.32 -1.72 27.35
CA ARG A 90 1.23 -0.91 27.93
C ARG A 90 0.92 0.35 27.10
N LEU A 91 1.92 0.97 26.48
CA LEU A 91 1.74 2.15 25.63
C LEU A 91 1.17 1.80 24.25
N THR A 92 1.51 0.62 23.72
CA THR A 92 1.18 0.27 22.33
C THR A 92 0.01 -0.70 22.18
N GLU A 93 -0.30 -1.52 23.19
CA GLU A 93 -1.33 -2.56 23.12
C GLU A 93 -2.63 -2.12 23.79
N THR A 94 -3.75 -2.72 23.39
CA THR A 94 -5.05 -2.54 24.03
C THR A 94 -5.57 -3.83 24.61
N GLU A 95 -6.31 -3.74 25.72
CA GLU A 95 -6.96 -4.88 26.36
C GLU A 95 -7.92 -5.61 25.42
N GLN A 96 -8.73 -4.88 24.64
CA GLN A 96 -9.78 -5.45 23.79
C GLN A 96 -9.27 -6.46 22.75
N LEU A 97 -8.07 -6.23 22.20
CA LEU A 97 -7.48 -7.08 21.16
C LEU A 97 -6.25 -7.84 21.66
N ARG A 98 -5.96 -7.82 22.97
CA ARG A 98 -4.70 -8.38 23.52
C ARG A 98 -4.44 -9.81 23.05
N ASP A 99 -5.46 -10.66 23.17
CA ASP A 99 -5.40 -12.09 22.89
C ASP A 99 -5.86 -12.46 21.46
N ASP A 100 -6.16 -11.46 20.62
CA ASP A 100 -6.45 -11.71 19.21
C ASP A 100 -5.15 -12.11 18.48
N PRO A 101 -5.12 -13.24 17.75
CA PRO A 101 -3.91 -13.74 17.12
C PRO A 101 -3.45 -12.90 15.92
N ASP A 102 -4.36 -12.23 15.22
CA ASP A 102 -4.08 -11.60 13.92
C ASP A 102 -4.29 -10.09 13.94
N PHE A 103 -5.18 -9.57 14.79
CA PHE A 103 -5.51 -8.16 14.87
C PHE A 103 -4.94 -7.48 16.11
N ALA A 104 -4.49 -6.24 15.93
CA ALA A 104 -4.25 -5.31 17.03
C ALA A 104 -4.84 -3.95 16.66
N ARG A 105 -5.02 -3.10 17.68
CA ARG A 105 -5.41 -1.72 17.44
C ARG A 105 -4.22 -0.99 16.85
N LEU A 106 -4.45 -0.16 15.83
CA LEU A 106 -3.41 0.69 15.26
C LEU A 106 -2.80 1.58 16.35
N ALA A 107 -1.47 1.56 16.48
CA ALA A 107 -0.78 2.34 17.49
C ALA A 107 -0.97 3.85 17.26
N GLY A 108 -1.48 4.51 18.30
CA GLY A 108 -1.42 5.95 18.44
C GLY A 108 -0.11 6.40 19.11
N GLY A 109 0.00 7.70 19.37
CA GLY A 109 1.17 8.30 20.05
C GLY A 109 2.39 8.50 19.14
N ASP A 110 3.51 8.87 19.74
CA ASP A 110 4.77 9.14 19.05
C ASP A 110 5.88 8.18 19.50
N LEU A 111 6.84 7.90 18.61
CA LEU A 111 8.00 7.04 18.91
C LEU A 111 8.76 7.50 20.16
N ALA A 112 8.83 8.82 20.38
CA ALA A 112 9.50 9.43 21.54
C ALA A 112 8.93 8.96 22.88
N GLU A 113 7.65 8.56 22.95
CA GLU A 113 7.05 8.05 24.18
C GLU A 113 7.64 6.71 24.61
N LEU A 114 8.18 5.93 23.66
CA LEU A 114 8.84 4.64 23.93
C LEU A 114 10.28 4.79 24.42
N MET A 115 10.83 6.01 24.41
CA MET A 115 12.22 6.30 24.76
C MET A 115 12.32 6.91 26.17
N ASP A 116 13.42 6.63 26.86
CA ASP A 116 13.87 7.39 28.03
C ASP A 116 14.63 8.64 27.54
N PRO A 117 14.10 9.86 27.78
CA PRO A 117 14.73 11.09 27.28
C PRO A 117 16.12 11.36 27.86
N ALA A 118 16.37 10.97 29.12
CA ALA A 118 17.66 11.20 29.76
C ALA A 118 18.72 10.22 29.24
N ALA A 119 18.34 8.95 29.03
CA ALA A 119 19.21 7.97 28.41
C ALA A 119 19.56 8.36 26.97
N LEU A 120 18.56 8.80 26.19
CA LEU A 120 18.78 9.24 24.81
C LEU A 120 19.71 10.46 24.73
N ALA A 121 19.50 11.47 25.59
CA ALA A 121 20.38 12.63 25.66
C ALA A 121 21.83 12.25 26.02
N ALA A 122 22.02 11.26 26.90
CA ALA A 122 23.35 10.76 27.25
C ALA A 122 24.03 10.05 26.07
N LEU A 123 23.29 9.28 25.27
CA LEU A 123 23.80 8.65 24.05
C LEU A 123 24.18 9.67 22.97
N ALA A 124 23.43 10.77 22.88
CA ALA A 124 23.64 11.83 21.90
C ALA A 124 24.80 12.78 22.25
N ALA A 125 25.33 12.70 23.48
CA ALA A 125 26.46 13.51 23.89
C ALA A 125 27.66 13.29 22.94
N PRO A 126 28.27 14.37 22.41
CA PRO A 126 29.45 14.25 21.55
C PRO A 126 30.53 13.38 22.17
N GLY A 127 31.21 12.60 21.32
CA GLY A 127 32.32 11.74 21.72
C GLY A 127 33.56 12.50 22.15
N GLU A 128 34.64 11.76 22.37
CA GLU A 128 35.98 12.31 22.61
C GLU A 128 36.43 13.23 21.46
N ASP A 129 37.37 14.14 21.73
CA ASP A 129 37.85 15.07 20.71
C ASP A 129 38.46 14.32 19.52
N GLY A 130 38.01 14.66 18.30
CA GLY A 130 38.38 13.97 17.06
C GLY A 130 37.62 12.67 16.75
N ALA A 131 36.66 12.23 17.59
CA ALA A 131 35.77 11.12 17.29
C ALA A 131 34.41 11.60 16.76
N LEU A 132 33.82 10.84 15.83
CA LEU A 132 32.45 11.00 15.36
C LEU A 132 31.54 10.07 16.19
N ARG A 133 30.62 10.66 16.96
CA ARG A 133 29.54 9.92 17.63
C ARG A 133 28.52 9.51 16.57
N VAL A 134 28.17 8.22 16.52
CA VAL A 134 27.14 7.68 15.63
C VAL A 134 25.99 7.14 16.46
N LEU A 135 24.89 7.88 16.54
CA LEU A 135 23.61 7.41 17.09
C LEU A 135 22.98 6.47 16.07
N LEU A 136 22.76 5.22 16.45
CA LEU A 136 22.31 4.18 15.54
C LEU A 136 21.05 3.51 16.09
N GLY A 137 20.00 3.44 15.28
CA GLY A 137 18.78 2.69 15.60
C GLY A 137 17.48 3.48 15.44
N PRO A 138 16.33 2.82 15.59
CA PRO A 138 15.03 3.46 15.49
C PRO A 138 14.88 4.54 16.57
N GLY A 139 14.66 5.78 16.15
CA GLY A 139 14.56 6.94 17.03
C GLY A 139 15.86 7.72 17.20
N ALA A 140 16.94 7.41 16.47
CA ALA A 140 18.18 8.19 16.51
C ALA A 140 17.99 9.68 16.20
N ALA A 141 17.03 10.04 15.35
CA ALA A 141 16.69 11.42 15.00
C ALA A 141 16.05 12.22 16.15
N LEU A 142 15.62 11.54 17.23
CA LEU A 142 15.15 12.17 18.46
C LEU A 142 16.31 12.67 19.33
N GLY A 143 17.52 12.16 19.11
CA GLY A 143 18.74 12.68 19.72
C GLY A 143 19.17 14.02 19.10
N ASP A 144 19.94 14.79 19.86
CA ASP A 144 20.58 15.99 19.34
C ASP A 144 21.75 15.60 18.43
N ALA A 145 21.61 15.81 17.12
CA ALA A 145 22.57 15.40 16.11
C ALA A 145 22.79 16.52 15.08
N ASP A 146 24.03 16.65 14.61
CA ASP A 146 24.41 17.65 13.61
C ASP A 146 23.89 17.28 12.22
N VAL A 147 23.83 15.97 11.93
CA VAL A 147 23.47 15.40 10.63
C VAL A 147 22.56 14.18 10.85
N LEU A 148 21.51 14.07 10.05
CA LEU A 148 20.57 12.95 10.05
C LEU A 148 20.62 12.17 8.74
N TRP A 149 21.01 10.90 8.82
CA TRP A 149 20.84 9.93 7.75
C TRP A 149 19.65 9.02 8.08
N TRP A 150 18.82 8.75 7.08
CA TRP A 150 17.70 7.82 7.18
C TRP A 150 18.02 6.58 6.35
N ALA A 151 18.27 5.46 7.02
CA ALA A 151 18.38 4.14 6.40
C ALA A 151 16.99 3.52 6.30
N ASP A 152 16.58 3.14 5.10
CA ASP A 152 15.24 2.60 4.85
C ASP A 152 15.30 1.25 4.14
N LEU A 153 14.23 0.48 4.35
CA LEU A 153 14.02 -0.81 3.71
C LEU A 153 12.55 -0.89 3.30
N PRO A 154 12.24 -1.11 2.00
CA PRO A 154 10.87 -1.25 1.55
C PRO A 154 10.11 -2.34 2.33
N LYS A 155 8.85 -2.06 2.66
CA LYS A 155 8.04 -2.86 3.59
C LYS A 155 7.92 -4.34 3.22
N ARG A 156 7.91 -4.68 1.92
CA ARG A 156 7.91 -6.07 1.44
C ARG A 156 9.09 -6.89 1.95
N TYR A 157 10.28 -6.28 2.11
CA TYR A 157 11.45 -6.98 2.66
C TYR A 157 11.36 -7.09 4.19
N ALA A 158 10.81 -6.07 4.86
CA ALA A 158 10.55 -6.10 6.30
C ALA A 158 9.56 -7.22 6.65
N GLU A 159 8.46 -7.32 5.91
CA GLU A 159 7.44 -8.36 6.07
C GLU A 159 8.04 -9.75 5.81
N ALA A 160 8.81 -9.91 4.74
CA ALA A 160 9.51 -11.15 4.44
C ALA A 160 10.49 -11.53 5.56
N ALA A 161 11.26 -10.58 6.10
CA ALA A 161 12.19 -10.85 7.20
C ALA A 161 11.47 -11.35 8.46
N VAL A 162 10.35 -10.72 8.83
CA VAL A 162 9.52 -11.15 9.97
C VAL A 162 8.87 -12.51 9.74
N LYS A 163 8.31 -12.76 8.55
CA LYS A 163 7.75 -14.08 8.16
C LYS A 163 8.75 -15.22 8.30
N HIS A 164 10.03 -14.97 8.03
CA HIS A 164 11.09 -15.96 8.14
C HIS A 164 11.81 -15.94 9.51
N GLY A 165 11.31 -15.19 10.50
CA GLY A 165 11.89 -15.12 11.84
C GLY A 165 13.26 -14.43 11.92
N ARG A 166 13.62 -13.59 10.94
CA ARG A 166 14.92 -12.88 10.87
C ARG A 166 14.84 -11.40 11.25
N GLY A 167 13.64 -10.80 11.26
CA GLY A 167 13.42 -9.41 11.66
C GLY A 167 13.31 -9.23 13.18
N ARG A 168 13.23 -7.97 13.63
CA ARG A 168 12.89 -7.60 15.01
C ARG A 168 11.73 -6.63 15.02
N ASN A 169 10.83 -6.76 16.00
CA ASN A 169 9.83 -5.74 16.26
C ASN A 169 10.42 -4.58 17.08
N LEU A 170 9.81 -3.40 16.93
CA LEU A 170 10.23 -2.20 17.65
C LEU A 170 10.20 -2.44 19.17
N ALA A 171 11.33 -2.12 19.80
CA ALA A 171 11.53 -2.18 21.25
C ALA A 171 11.44 -3.59 21.89
N ALA A 172 11.29 -4.64 21.07
CA ALA A 172 11.19 -6.01 21.57
C ALA A 172 12.58 -6.52 22.04
N PRO A 173 12.65 -7.25 23.17
CA PRO A 173 13.88 -7.89 23.62
C PRO A 173 14.30 -9.03 22.67
N GLU A 174 15.55 -9.50 22.77
CA GLU A 174 16.12 -10.45 21.79
C GLU A 174 15.44 -11.82 21.77
N ASP A 175 14.86 -12.22 22.89
CA ASP A 175 14.14 -13.48 23.07
C ASP A 175 12.66 -13.40 22.70
N GLU A 176 12.14 -12.21 22.37
CA GLU A 176 10.76 -12.02 21.89
C GLU A 176 10.68 -12.30 20.38
N PRO A 177 9.88 -13.30 19.95
CA PRO A 177 9.74 -13.62 18.54
C PRO A 177 9.08 -12.48 17.75
N PRO A 178 9.57 -12.15 16.54
CA PRO A 178 8.95 -11.13 15.72
C PRO A 178 7.60 -11.60 15.19
N THR A 179 6.61 -10.72 15.18
CA THR A 179 5.26 -10.99 14.67
C THR A 179 4.85 -9.96 13.62
N LEU A 180 4.14 -10.44 12.59
CA LEU A 180 3.50 -9.56 11.60
C LEU A 180 2.46 -8.66 12.24
N ARG A 181 1.69 -9.20 13.20
CA ARG A 181 0.70 -8.43 13.96
C ARG A 181 1.35 -7.17 14.56
N ARG A 182 2.45 -7.30 15.31
CA ARG A 182 3.12 -6.11 15.87
C ARG A 182 3.73 -5.22 14.79
N LEU A 183 4.33 -5.80 13.74
CA LEU A 183 4.91 -5.03 12.63
C LEU A 183 3.87 -4.11 11.97
N LEU A 184 2.71 -4.66 11.62
CA LEU A 184 1.64 -4.01 10.86
C LEU A 184 0.88 -2.97 11.70
N TYR A 185 0.55 -3.30 12.95
CA TYR A 185 -0.33 -2.46 13.77
C TYR A 185 0.42 -1.51 14.70
N ILE A 186 1.67 -1.81 15.05
CA ILE A 186 2.43 -1.03 16.04
C ILE A 186 3.65 -0.37 15.42
N ASP A 187 4.56 -1.16 14.85
CA ASP A 187 5.85 -0.66 14.41
C ASP A 187 5.70 0.32 13.24
N TRP A 188 5.00 -0.08 12.17
CA TRP A 188 4.83 0.77 11.00
C TRP A 188 4.09 2.07 11.31
N PRO A 189 2.95 2.10 12.02
CA PRO A 189 2.26 3.36 12.32
C PRO A 189 3.11 4.34 13.14
N LEU A 190 3.91 3.85 14.09
CA LEU A 190 4.81 4.69 14.89
C LEU A 190 6.02 5.17 14.08
N LEU A 191 6.67 4.27 13.34
CA LEU A 191 7.88 4.57 12.57
C LEU A 191 7.58 5.43 11.33
N ASP A 192 6.45 5.22 10.66
CA ASP A 192 6.02 6.07 9.53
C ASP A 192 5.74 7.49 10.01
N ARG A 193 5.03 7.66 11.14
CA ARG A 193 4.78 8.98 11.74
C ARG A 193 6.08 9.68 12.12
N HIS A 194 7.01 8.93 12.74
CA HIS A 194 8.34 9.44 13.10
C HIS A 194 9.14 9.88 11.85
N ARG A 195 9.19 9.05 10.81
CA ARG A 195 9.83 9.39 9.52
C ARG A 195 9.24 10.68 8.96
N ASP A 196 7.91 10.76 8.89
CA ASP A 196 7.22 11.89 8.28
C ASP A 196 7.48 13.18 9.07
N GLN A 197 7.57 13.12 10.41
CA GLN A 197 7.98 14.26 11.25
C GLN A 197 9.43 14.69 10.98
N MET A 198 10.32 13.76 10.65
CA MET A 198 11.75 14.02 10.39
C MET A 198 12.06 14.37 8.93
N ALA A 199 11.11 14.22 8.00
CA ALA A 199 11.34 14.28 6.55
C ALA A 199 12.07 15.56 6.08
N GLU A 200 11.76 16.72 6.68
CA GLU A 200 12.42 17.99 6.35
C GLU A 200 13.86 18.10 6.86
N ARG A 201 14.25 17.29 7.85
CA ARG A 201 15.58 17.28 8.49
C ARG A 201 16.51 16.20 7.96
N ILE A 202 16.02 15.25 7.15
CA ILE A 202 16.85 14.18 6.61
C ILE A 202 17.92 14.79 5.70
N ASP A 203 19.20 14.59 6.01
CA ASP A 203 20.34 15.06 5.21
C ASP A 203 20.76 14.03 4.15
N ARG A 204 20.43 12.75 4.36
CA ARG A 204 20.67 11.68 3.38
C ARG A 204 19.65 10.57 3.55
N TRP A 205 19.09 10.09 2.45
CA TRP A 205 18.29 8.87 2.39
C TRP A 205 19.15 7.73 1.87
N ILE A 206 19.11 6.57 2.54
CA ILE A 206 19.92 5.40 2.21
C ILE A 206 18.98 4.21 2.06
N ASP A 207 18.86 3.67 0.86
CA ASP A 207 18.17 2.42 0.59
C ASP A 207 19.12 1.26 0.89
N VAL A 208 18.84 0.53 1.98
CA VAL A 208 19.68 -0.58 2.46
C VAL A 208 19.15 -1.94 2.01
N THR A 209 18.38 -2.01 0.93
CA THR A 209 18.00 -3.29 0.30
C THR A 209 19.24 -4.12 -0.05
N ASP A 210 20.33 -3.48 -0.48
CA ASP A 210 21.69 -4.03 -0.49
C ASP A 210 22.49 -3.40 0.66
N THR A 211 22.76 -4.16 1.72
CA THR A 211 23.50 -3.65 2.89
C THR A 211 25.00 -3.50 2.63
N VAL A 212 25.54 -4.12 1.58
CA VAL A 212 26.97 -4.05 1.23
C VAL A 212 27.24 -2.82 0.38
N PHE A 213 26.40 -2.59 -0.65
CA PHE A 213 26.50 -1.46 -1.57
C PHE A 213 25.19 -0.68 -1.64
N PRO A 214 24.75 -0.03 -0.55
CA PRO A 214 23.48 0.67 -0.53
C PRO A 214 23.46 1.85 -1.51
N ALA A 215 22.30 2.10 -2.10
CA ALA A 215 22.06 3.31 -2.87
C ALA A 215 21.69 4.46 -1.91
N SER A 216 22.14 5.69 -2.18
CA SER A 216 21.74 6.84 -1.37
C SER A 216 21.65 8.14 -2.17
N ILE A 217 20.82 9.05 -1.67
CA ILE A 217 20.64 10.40 -2.23
C ILE A 217 20.72 11.46 -1.13
N GLY A 218 21.17 12.66 -1.49
CA GLY A 218 21.16 13.80 -0.58
C GLY A 218 19.74 14.20 -0.18
N GLY A 219 19.59 14.74 1.02
CA GLY A 219 18.30 15.17 1.57
C GLY A 219 17.63 16.27 0.75
N GLN A 220 18.43 17.18 0.17
CA GLN A 220 17.92 18.19 -0.76
C GLN A 220 17.35 17.55 -2.03
N ALA A 221 18.12 16.65 -2.66
CA ALA A 221 17.68 15.90 -3.84
C ALA A 221 16.39 15.11 -3.57
N LEU A 222 16.28 14.45 -2.40
CA LEU A 222 15.07 13.77 -1.94
C LEU A 222 13.87 14.73 -1.94
N ARG A 223 13.96 15.83 -1.19
CA ARG A 223 12.85 16.78 -1.01
C ARG A 223 12.45 17.45 -2.32
N GLU A 224 13.41 17.91 -3.12
CA GLU A 224 13.13 18.56 -4.41
C GLU A 224 12.46 17.59 -5.39
N THR A 225 12.94 16.35 -5.46
CA THR A 225 12.36 15.32 -6.33
C THR A 225 10.95 14.95 -5.86
N CYS A 226 10.71 14.71 -4.56
CA CYS A 226 9.38 14.44 -4.01
C CYS A 226 8.40 15.60 -4.26
N ARG A 227 8.79 16.86 -4.01
CA ARG A 227 7.95 18.04 -4.28
C ARG A 227 7.63 18.18 -5.77
N SER A 228 8.57 17.83 -6.64
CA SER A 228 8.35 17.82 -8.09
C SER A 228 7.39 16.71 -8.54
N LEU A 229 7.40 15.55 -7.88
CA LEU A 229 6.40 14.50 -8.11
C LEU A 229 5.01 14.94 -7.66
N ALA A 230 4.92 15.74 -6.58
CA ALA A 230 3.66 16.31 -6.12
C ALA A 230 3.00 17.28 -7.12
N THR A 231 3.65 17.63 -8.25
CA THR A 231 3.10 18.52 -9.30
C THR A 231 2.91 17.85 -10.66
N ARG A 232 3.02 16.52 -10.74
CA ARG A 232 2.90 15.78 -12.00
C ARG A 232 2.31 14.38 -11.79
N PRO A 233 1.73 13.76 -12.83
CA PRO A 233 1.38 12.34 -12.82
C PRO A 233 2.57 11.46 -12.45
N PHE A 234 2.41 10.53 -11.50
CA PHE A 234 3.44 9.56 -11.13
C PHE A 234 2.84 8.23 -10.63
N ARG A 235 3.65 7.18 -10.72
CA ARG A 235 3.33 5.79 -10.41
C ARG A 235 4.23 5.29 -9.29
N THR A 236 3.70 4.33 -8.55
CA THR A 236 4.41 3.54 -7.55
C THR A 236 5.06 2.32 -8.19
N ARG A 237 6.04 1.73 -7.49
CA ARG A 237 6.58 0.43 -7.84
C ARG A 237 5.57 -0.65 -7.45
N PRO A 238 4.95 -1.36 -8.39
CA PRO A 238 3.97 -2.39 -8.10
C PRO A 238 4.63 -3.59 -7.41
N THR A 239 3.88 -4.28 -6.55
CA THR A 239 4.31 -5.54 -5.93
C THR A 239 3.25 -6.61 -6.13
N PHE A 240 3.65 -7.79 -6.58
CA PHE A 240 2.74 -8.91 -6.81
C PHE A 240 3.02 -10.04 -5.83
N ASN A 241 1.97 -10.63 -5.26
CA ASN A 241 2.07 -11.65 -4.22
C ASN A 241 1.21 -12.88 -4.55
N SER A 242 1.66 -14.05 -4.09
CA SER A 242 0.92 -15.32 -4.20
C SER A 242 0.01 -15.53 -2.99
N THR A 243 -1.12 -16.21 -3.20
CA THR A 243 -1.98 -16.71 -2.12
C THR A 243 -2.56 -18.08 -2.53
N PRO A 244 -3.18 -18.86 -1.61
CA PRO A 244 -3.74 -20.17 -1.95
C PRO A 244 -4.87 -20.18 -2.99
N TRP A 245 -5.39 -19.01 -3.39
CA TRP A 245 -6.43 -18.89 -4.42
C TRP A 245 -5.97 -18.21 -5.70
N GLY A 246 -4.70 -17.79 -5.76
CA GLY A 246 -4.19 -17.00 -6.87
C GLY A 246 -4.32 -17.69 -8.21
N GLY A 247 -4.52 -16.87 -9.23
CA GLY A 247 -4.55 -17.28 -10.62
C GLY A 247 -3.21 -17.06 -11.34
N HIS A 248 -3.30 -17.02 -12.66
CA HIS A 248 -2.16 -16.96 -13.57
C HIS A 248 -2.23 -15.81 -14.57
N TRP A 249 -3.25 -14.94 -14.52
CA TRP A 249 -3.38 -13.83 -15.47
C TRP A 249 -2.22 -12.86 -15.37
N ALA A 250 -1.77 -12.47 -14.17
CA ALA A 250 -0.64 -11.56 -14.02
C ALA A 250 0.68 -12.18 -14.54
N GLN A 251 0.86 -13.50 -14.39
CA GLN A 251 2.01 -14.23 -14.93
C GLN A 251 1.97 -14.26 -16.46
N GLU A 252 0.85 -14.67 -17.03
CA GLU A 252 0.68 -14.87 -18.47
C GLU A 252 0.61 -13.55 -19.25
N THR A 253 -0.02 -12.52 -18.65
CA THR A 253 -0.35 -11.27 -19.34
C THR A 253 0.62 -10.15 -19.02
N LEU A 254 1.07 -10.05 -17.77
CA LEU A 254 1.95 -8.96 -17.33
C LEU A 254 3.41 -9.41 -17.14
N GLY A 255 3.67 -10.72 -17.08
CA GLY A 255 5.00 -11.26 -16.85
C GLY A 255 5.47 -11.14 -15.40
N HIS A 256 4.56 -10.91 -14.45
CA HIS A 256 4.89 -10.80 -13.03
C HIS A 256 4.98 -12.18 -12.36
N ASN A 257 5.95 -12.34 -11.46
CA ASN A 257 6.16 -13.56 -10.67
C ASN A 257 6.12 -14.87 -11.49
N PRO A 258 6.87 -15.00 -12.61
CA PRO A 258 6.78 -16.16 -13.50
C PRO A 258 7.22 -17.46 -12.84
N ASP A 259 8.07 -17.38 -11.81
CA ASP A 259 8.61 -18.53 -11.08
C ASP A 259 7.79 -18.91 -9.83
N ALA A 260 6.78 -18.11 -9.47
CA ALA A 260 5.89 -18.42 -8.35
C ALA A 260 4.81 -19.42 -8.76
N GLU A 261 4.25 -20.15 -7.78
CA GLU A 261 3.16 -21.10 -8.03
C GLU A 261 1.93 -20.43 -8.66
N ASN A 262 1.61 -19.21 -8.21
CA ASN A 262 0.54 -18.38 -8.75
C ASN A 262 0.81 -16.89 -8.47
N THR A 263 -0.03 -16.01 -9.02
CA THR A 263 -0.10 -14.61 -8.63
C THR A 263 -1.55 -14.24 -8.32
N ALA A 264 -1.78 -13.81 -7.09
CA ALA A 264 -3.12 -13.56 -6.58
C ALA A 264 -3.41 -12.06 -6.43
N LEU A 265 -2.44 -11.33 -5.88
CA LEU A 265 -2.56 -9.95 -5.50
C LEU A 265 -1.57 -9.12 -6.30
N GLY A 266 -2.02 -8.02 -6.91
CA GLY A 266 -1.16 -7.02 -7.54
C GLY A 266 -1.35 -5.67 -6.88
N TYR A 267 -0.46 -5.30 -5.97
CA TYR A 267 -0.48 -4.01 -5.28
C TYR A 267 0.09 -2.94 -6.19
N GLU A 268 -0.80 -2.32 -6.96
CA GLU A 268 -0.47 -1.18 -7.82
C GLU A 268 -0.21 0.07 -6.98
N LEU A 269 -1.18 0.46 -6.15
CA LEU A 269 -1.09 1.61 -5.26
C LEU A 269 -1.78 1.31 -3.93
N ILE A 270 -1.00 0.93 -2.92
CA ILE A 270 -1.42 0.85 -1.53
C ILE A 270 -0.48 1.78 -0.77
N ALA A 271 -0.88 3.04 -0.59
CA ALA A 271 0.01 4.11 -0.11
C ALA A 271 0.86 3.75 1.14
N PRO A 272 0.32 3.03 2.15
CA PRO A 272 1.12 2.56 3.27
C PRO A 272 2.27 1.61 2.90
N GLU A 273 2.20 0.88 1.79
CA GLU A 273 3.21 -0.12 1.36
C GLU A 273 4.02 0.28 0.13
N SER A 274 3.41 1.07 -0.75
CA SER A 274 3.99 1.37 -2.05
C SER A 274 5.22 2.26 -1.94
N GLY A 275 6.25 1.91 -2.72
CA GLY A 275 7.44 2.74 -2.94
C GLY A 275 7.40 3.50 -4.26
N VAL A 276 8.29 4.47 -4.40
CA VAL A 276 8.57 5.22 -5.63
C VAL A 276 10.09 5.17 -5.85
N LEU A 277 10.51 4.81 -7.07
CA LEU A 277 11.93 4.74 -7.42
C LEU A 277 12.42 6.12 -7.87
N LEU A 278 13.48 6.61 -7.23
CA LEU A 278 14.15 7.87 -7.55
C LEU A 278 15.59 7.61 -7.99
N GLY A 279 15.93 7.97 -9.22
CA GLY A 279 17.26 7.72 -9.78
C GLY A 279 17.31 7.80 -11.31
N ASP A 280 18.48 7.49 -11.86
CA ASP A 280 18.72 7.54 -13.30
C ASP A 280 17.93 6.44 -14.03
N ASP A 281 17.90 5.24 -13.41
CA ASP A 281 17.18 4.06 -13.89
C ASP A 281 16.91 3.10 -12.72
N ALA A 282 16.21 1.99 -12.98
CA ALA A 282 15.84 1.01 -11.96
C ALA A 282 17.03 0.27 -11.31
N SER A 283 18.22 0.29 -11.93
CA SER A 283 19.46 -0.30 -11.38
C SER A 283 20.27 0.68 -10.52
N ARG A 284 20.04 1.98 -10.70
CA ARG A 284 20.69 3.07 -9.95
C ARG A 284 19.62 4.03 -9.41
N CYS A 285 18.84 3.53 -8.46
CA CYS A 285 17.81 4.30 -7.77
C CYS A 285 17.80 3.99 -6.27
N VAL A 286 17.15 4.87 -5.51
CA VAL A 286 16.65 4.55 -4.17
C VAL A 286 15.13 4.35 -4.27
N GLU A 287 14.59 3.47 -3.44
CA GLU A 287 13.15 3.40 -3.23
C GLU A 287 12.77 4.23 -2.00
N VAL A 288 11.79 5.13 -2.17
CA VAL A 288 11.21 5.93 -1.08
C VAL A 288 9.73 5.59 -0.91
N PRO A 289 9.16 5.61 0.30
CA PRO A 289 7.73 5.41 0.48
C PRO A 289 6.91 6.44 -0.30
N PHE A 290 5.84 6.01 -0.98
CA PHE A 290 4.86 6.93 -1.57
C PHE A 290 4.33 7.91 -0.52
N GLN A 291 4.10 7.40 0.69
CA GLN A 291 3.68 8.19 1.84
C GLN A 291 4.63 9.35 2.16
N LEU A 292 5.94 9.23 1.91
CA LEU A 292 6.90 10.31 2.11
C LEU A 292 6.68 11.47 1.12
N VAL A 293 6.29 11.16 -0.13
CA VAL A 293 5.90 12.19 -1.12
C VAL A 293 4.66 12.94 -0.62
N VAL A 294 3.68 12.22 -0.07
CA VAL A 294 2.48 12.83 0.51
C VAL A 294 2.83 13.68 1.73
N ALA A 295 3.68 13.19 2.64
CA ALA A 295 4.06 13.90 3.85
C ALA A 295 4.82 15.21 3.58
N LEU A 296 5.68 15.23 2.56
CA LEU A 296 6.43 16.43 2.15
C LEU A 296 5.58 17.46 1.40
N SER A 297 4.44 17.08 0.84
CA SER A 297 3.59 17.96 0.01
C SER A 297 2.10 17.58 0.08
N PRO A 298 1.49 17.55 1.27
CA PRO A 298 0.20 16.91 1.46
C PRO A 298 -0.93 17.64 0.73
N VAL A 299 -0.93 18.97 0.75
CA VAL A 299 -1.95 19.77 0.05
C VAL A 299 -1.79 19.70 -1.46
N ASP A 300 -0.55 19.65 -1.98
CA ASP A 300 -0.33 19.54 -3.43
C ASP A 300 -0.72 18.17 -3.98
N VAL A 301 -0.45 17.10 -3.21
CA VAL A 301 -0.85 15.74 -3.58
C VAL A 301 -2.35 15.55 -3.40
N LEU A 302 -2.86 15.69 -2.17
CA LEU A 302 -4.23 15.30 -1.81
C LEU A 302 -5.27 16.35 -2.20
N GLY A 303 -4.89 17.63 -2.13
CA GLY A 303 -5.81 18.75 -2.15
C GLY A 303 -6.29 19.14 -0.74
N PRO A 304 -6.71 20.40 -0.53
CA PRO A 304 -7.01 20.93 0.80
C PRO A 304 -8.14 20.19 1.51
N ALA A 305 -9.23 19.88 0.82
CA ALA A 305 -10.39 19.20 1.43
C ALA A 305 -10.07 17.75 1.84
N VAL A 306 -9.31 17.04 1.00
CA VAL A 306 -8.90 15.66 1.31
C VAL A 306 -7.92 15.65 2.48
N HIS A 307 -6.95 16.57 2.48
CA HIS A 307 -6.01 16.71 3.60
C HIS A 307 -6.71 17.08 4.91
N GLU A 308 -7.73 17.94 4.88
CA GLU A 308 -8.53 18.27 6.06
C GLU A 308 -9.25 17.02 6.62
N MET A 309 -9.77 16.16 5.76
CA MET A 309 -10.51 14.96 6.16
C MET A 309 -9.60 13.81 6.64
N PHE A 310 -8.45 13.61 5.99
CA PHE A 310 -7.63 12.40 6.16
C PHE A 310 -6.22 12.67 6.69
N GLY A 311 -5.86 13.94 6.94
CA GLY A 311 -4.49 14.34 7.22
C GLY A 311 -3.57 13.95 6.08
N THR A 312 -2.44 13.33 6.39
CA THR A 312 -1.49 12.81 5.39
C THR A 312 -1.86 11.43 4.85
N SER A 313 -2.93 10.79 5.36
CA SER A 313 -3.35 9.48 4.87
C SER A 313 -3.91 9.60 3.46
N PHE A 314 -3.25 8.98 2.48
CA PHE A 314 -3.80 8.87 1.13
C PHE A 314 -4.95 7.85 1.15
N PRO A 315 -6.21 8.24 0.89
CA PRO A 315 -7.37 7.49 1.38
C PRO A 315 -7.94 6.45 0.40
N VAL A 316 -7.37 6.32 -0.80
CA VAL A 316 -7.80 5.36 -1.83
C VAL A 316 -6.64 4.45 -2.25
N ARG A 317 -6.91 3.17 -2.47
CA ARG A 317 -5.98 2.17 -2.98
C ARG A 317 -6.52 1.45 -4.22
N PHE A 318 -5.59 0.90 -5.00
CA PHE A 318 -5.84 0.13 -6.20
C PHE A 318 -5.01 -1.15 -6.16
N ASP A 319 -5.67 -2.29 -6.36
CA ASP A 319 -5.02 -3.59 -6.42
C ASP A 319 -5.74 -4.57 -7.34
N TYR A 320 -5.02 -5.59 -7.79
CA TYR A 320 -5.55 -6.67 -8.60
C TYR A 320 -5.84 -7.90 -7.76
N LEU A 321 -7.04 -8.47 -7.93
CA LEU A 321 -7.39 -9.80 -7.43
C LEU A 321 -7.52 -10.74 -8.64
N ASP A 322 -6.56 -11.65 -8.78
CA ASP A 322 -6.47 -12.60 -9.89
C ASP A 322 -6.88 -14.00 -9.42
N THR A 323 -7.98 -14.50 -9.96
CA THR A 323 -8.49 -15.87 -9.74
C THR A 323 -8.54 -16.69 -11.02
N VAL A 324 -7.87 -16.24 -12.09
CA VAL A 324 -7.88 -16.94 -13.39
C VAL A 324 -7.07 -18.23 -13.29
N GLY A 325 -7.76 -19.38 -13.34
CA GLY A 325 -7.14 -20.68 -13.11
C GLY A 325 -6.82 -20.95 -11.63
N GLY A 326 -7.24 -20.05 -10.73
CA GLY A 326 -7.17 -20.20 -9.28
C GLY A 326 -8.51 -20.64 -8.69
N GLY A 327 -8.84 -20.14 -7.50
CA GLY A 327 -10.08 -20.46 -6.79
C GLY A 327 -10.85 -19.23 -6.32
N ASN A 328 -12.01 -19.47 -5.68
CA ASN A 328 -12.81 -18.40 -5.08
C ASN A 328 -12.03 -17.64 -3.99
N LEU A 329 -12.18 -16.33 -3.89
CA LEU A 329 -11.78 -15.58 -2.70
C LEU A 329 -12.61 -16.00 -1.49
N SER A 330 -12.15 -15.63 -0.29
CA SER A 330 -12.98 -15.78 0.93
C SER A 330 -14.24 -14.95 0.79
N VAL A 331 -15.35 -15.48 1.30
CA VAL A 331 -16.53 -14.66 1.55
C VAL A 331 -16.33 -13.93 2.87
N HIS A 332 -16.30 -12.61 2.83
CA HIS A 332 -15.92 -11.76 3.95
C HIS A 332 -16.66 -10.42 3.93
N CYS A 333 -16.46 -9.62 4.97
CA CYS A 333 -16.85 -8.21 4.99
C CYS A 333 -15.72 -7.37 5.60
N HIS A 334 -15.87 -6.04 5.52
CA HIS A 334 -14.99 -5.09 6.21
C HIS A 334 -15.67 -4.52 7.45
N PRO A 335 -14.87 -4.09 8.46
CA PRO A 335 -15.40 -3.47 9.66
C PRO A 335 -16.33 -2.29 9.34
N ARG A 336 -17.43 -2.14 10.08
CA ARG A 336 -18.27 -0.94 9.99
C ARG A 336 -17.55 0.25 10.65
N PRO A 337 -17.92 1.51 10.33
CA PRO A 337 -17.21 2.69 10.83
C PRO A 337 -16.99 2.71 12.35
N ASP A 338 -18.01 2.38 13.14
CA ASP A 338 -17.91 2.39 14.61
C ASP A 338 -16.86 1.38 15.10
N ASP A 339 -16.93 0.14 14.62
CA ASP A 339 -16.01 -0.94 14.97
C ASP A 339 -14.58 -0.64 14.48
N MET A 340 -14.47 -0.09 13.27
CA MET A 340 -13.22 0.34 12.67
C MET A 340 -12.49 1.37 13.54
N HIS A 341 -13.26 2.29 14.11
CA HIS A 341 -12.72 3.32 14.99
C HIS A 341 -12.42 2.79 16.40
N SER A 342 -13.42 2.21 17.08
CA SER A 342 -13.29 1.87 18.50
C SER A 342 -12.37 0.68 18.73
N VAL A 343 -12.39 -0.32 17.84
CA VAL A 343 -11.63 -1.56 18.00
C VAL A 343 -10.27 -1.48 17.30
N PHE A 344 -10.26 -1.05 16.04
CA PHE A 344 -9.05 -1.08 15.21
C PHE A 344 -8.29 0.25 15.16
N GLY A 345 -8.87 1.35 15.63
CA GLY A 345 -8.19 2.64 15.78
C GLY A 345 -8.10 3.48 14.52
N TRP A 346 -8.80 3.10 13.44
CA TRP A 346 -8.80 3.86 12.19
C TRP A 346 -9.84 4.99 12.19
N PRO A 347 -9.57 6.14 11.57
CA PRO A 347 -10.51 7.25 11.48
C PRO A 347 -11.60 7.06 10.40
N TYR A 348 -11.44 6.09 9.51
CA TYR A 348 -12.39 5.76 8.45
C TYR A 348 -12.32 4.27 8.11
N THR A 349 -13.33 3.76 7.43
CA THR A 349 -13.42 2.33 7.10
C THR A 349 -13.10 2.00 5.64
N GLN A 350 -12.83 0.71 5.43
CA GLN A 350 -12.68 0.11 4.11
C GLN A 350 -14.06 -0.06 3.47
N HIS A 351 -14.40 0.89 2.61
CA HIS A 351 -15.35 0.65 1.53
C HIS A 351 -14.57 0.20 0.30
N GLU A 352 -15.08 -0.78 -0.43
CA GLU A 352 -14.42 -1.28 -1.64
C GLU A 352 -15.35 -1.31 -2.84
N SER A 353 -14.78 -1.66 -3.98
CA SER A 353 -15.52 -1.95 -5.19
C SER A 353 -14.73 -2.87 -6.10
N TYR A 354 -15.43 -3.75 -6.81
CA TYR A 354 -14.86 -4.65 -7.79
C TYR A 354 -15.20 -4.15 -9.19
N TYR A 355 -14.20 -3.63 -9.90
CA TYR A 355 -14.30 -3.44 -11.35
C TYR A 355 -13.81 -4.72 -12.03
N LEU A 356 -14.68 -5.41 -12.76
CA LEU A 356 -14.32 -6.66 -13.41
C LEU A 356 -13.54 -6.34 -14.69
N MET A 357 -12.21 -6.43 -14.60
CA MET A 357 -11.32 -6.21 -15.74
C MET A 357 -11.40 -7.40 -16.71
N ARG A 358 -11.50 -8.62 -16.17
CA ARG A 358 -11.77 -9.85 -16.91
C ARG A 358 -12.78 -10.70 -16.14
N ALA A 359 -13.70 -11.31 -16.85
CA ALA A 359 -14.65 -12.28 -16.32
C ALA A 359 -14.66 -13.52 -17.23
N GLY A 360 -14.52 -14.72 -16.65
CA GLY A 360 -14.73 -15.99 -17.35
C GLY A 360 -16.21 -16.27 -17.62
N GLU A 361 -16.51 -17.17 -18.56
CA GLU A 361 -17.87 -17.46 -19.06
C GLU A 361 -18.89 -17.86 -17.96
N HIS A 362 -18.41 -18.43 -16.86
CA HIS A 362 -19.24 -18.85 -15.71
C HIS A 362 -18.81 -18.22 -14.38
N SER A 363 -17.95 -17.21 -14.47
CA SER A 363 -17.43 -16.53 -13.28
C SER A 363 -18.51 -15.70 -12.59
N LYS A 364 -18.36 -15.56 -11.28
CA LYS A 364 -19.39 -15.04 -10.38
C LYS A 364 -18.79 -14.02 -9.42
N VAL A 365 -19.65 -13.20 -8.83
CA VAL A 365 -19.34 -12.34 -7.68
C VAL A 365 -20.34 -12.68 -6.56
N PHE A 366 -19.84 -12.98 -5.37
CA PHE A 366 -20.65 -13.09 -4.16
C PHE A 366 -20.87 -11.67 -3.61
N LEU A 367 -22.11 -11.27 -3.35
CA LEU A 367 -22.42 -9.92 -2.88
C LEU A 367 -23.74 -9.85 -2.13
N GLY A 368 -23.71 -9.41 -0.88
CA GLY A 368 -24.90 -9.20 -0.04
C GLY A 368 -25.64 -10.48 0.36
N LEU A 369 -26.47 -10.37 1.39
CA LEU A 369 -27.30 -11.47 1.88
C LEU A 369 -28.48 -11.75 0.96
N ARG A 370 -28.96 -12.99 0.94
CA ARG A 370 -30.23 -13.34 0.31
C ARG A 370 -31.40 -12.72 1.05
N GLU A 371 -32.49 -12.52 0.33
CA GLU A 371 -33.74 -12.04 0.94
C GLU A 371 -34.24 -13.07 1.96
N GLY A 372 -34.45 -12.61 3.19
CA GLY A 372 -34.84 -13.49 4.31
C GLY A 372 -33.77 -14.49 4.75
N ALA A 373 -32.49 -14.26 4.45
CA ALA A 373 -31.40 -15.12 4.94
C ALA A 373 -31.43 -15.22 6.47
N ASP A 374 -31.40 -16.45 6.99
CA ASP A 374 -31.29 -16.72 8.42
C ASP A 374 -29.84 -16.50 8.88
N VAL A 375 -29.60 -15.34 9.47
CA VAL A 375 -28.26 -14.91 9.94
C VAL A 375 -27.77 -15.77 11.09
N GLU A 376 -28.66 -16.27 11.95
CA GLU A 376 -28.30 -17.16 13.05
C GLU A 376 -27.87 -18.53 12.51
N ALA A 377 -28.60 -19.09 11.53
CA ALA A 377 -28.18 -20.32 10.86
C ALA A 377 -26.86 -20.14 10.09
N PHE A 378 -26.64 -18.96 9.50
CA PHE A 378 -25.37 -18.61 8.86
C PHE A 378 -24.22 -18.58 9.86
N HIS A 379 -24.41 -17.91 11.01
CA HIS A 379 -23.43 -17.87 12.10
C HIS A 379 -23.05 -19.27 12.57
N HIS A 380 -24.04 -20.11 12.88
CA HIS A 380 -23.79 -21.49 13.30
C HIS A 380 -23.01 -22.29 12.24
N SER A 381 -23.33 -22.11 10.95
CA SER A 381 -22.64 -22.80 9.85
C SER A 381 -21.19 -22.34 9.71
N ALA A 382 -20.94 -21.04 9.81
CA ALA A 382 -19.60 -20.45 9.76
C ALA A 382 -18.76 -20.89 10.96
N HIS A 383 -19.33 -20.88 12.17
CA HIS A 383 -18.66 -21.37 13.38
C HIS A 383 -18.36 -22.87 13.30
N ALA A 384 -19.27 -23.69 12.75
CA ALA A 384 -19.02 -25.12 12.57
C ALA A 384 -17.91 -25.39 11.52
N ALA A 385 -17.81 -24.56 10.48
CA ALA A 385 -16.71 -24.60 9.53
C ALA A 385 -15.37 -24.26 10.20
N ASP A 386 -15.35 -23.20 11.01
CA ASP A 386 -14.13 -22.76 11.69
C ASP A 386 -13.68 -23.76 12.77
N ALA A 387 -14.55 -24.11 13.70
CA ALA A 387 -14.22 -24.93 14.87
C ALA A 387 -14.09 -26.43 14.55
N TYR A 388 -14.83 -26.94 13.57
CA TYR A 388 -14.96 -28.38 13.32
C TYR A 388 -14.65 -28.79 11.88
N GLY A 389 -14.23 -27.87 11.01
CA GLY A 389 -13.95 -28.17 9.61
C GLY A 389 -15.16 -28.67 8.83
N THR A 390 -16.38 -28.26 9.24
CA THR A 390 -17.62 -28.70 8.58
C THR A 390 -17.96 -27.77 7.42
N PRO A 391 -17.88 -28.22 6.15
CA PRO A 391 -18.18 -27.36 5.02
C PRO A 391 -19.67 -27.02 4.97
N PHE A 392 -19.99 -25.84 4.44
CA PHE A 392 -21.37 -25.45 4.16
C PHE A 392 -21.48 -24.70 2.84
N ASP A 393 -22.70 -24.64 2.34
CA ASP A 393 -23.04 -23.92 1.12
C ASP A 393 -23.33 -22.45 1.45
N ILE A 394 -22.38 -21.57 1.10
CA ILE A 394 -22.48 -20.13 1.32
C ILE A 394 -23.60 -19.49 0.49
N GLU A 395 -23.97 -20.08 -0.66
CA GLU A 395 -25.03 -19.56 -1.55
C GLU A 395 -26.44 -19.70 -0.93
N ARG A 396 -26.56 -20.39 0.21
CA ARG A 396 -27.78 -20.39 1.04
C ARG A 396 -28.02 -19.05 1.74
N TYR A 397 -26.96 -18.30 2.01
CA TYR A 397 -27.00 -17.08 2.82
C TYR A 397 -26.61 -15.84 2.01
N VAL A 398 -25.65 -15.96 1.09
CA VAL A 398 -25.10 -14.85 0.29
C VAL A 398 -25.57 -14.96 -1.16
N GLN A 399 -25.92 -13.83 -1.78
CA GLN A 399 -26.32 -13.79 -3.19
C GLN A 399 -25.11 -13.92 -4.11
N VAL A 400 -25.37 -14.41 -5.31
CA VAL A 400 -24.39 -14.60 -6.36
C VAL A 400 -24.88 -13.87 -7.60
N PHE A 401 -24.00 -13.10 -8.20
CA PHE A 401 -24.25 -12.39 -9.45
C PHE A 401 -23.28 -12.88 -10.52
N PRO A 402 -23.69 -12.92 -11.81
CA PRO A 402 -22.75 -13.13 -12.90
C PRO A 402 -21.66 -12.05 -12.86
N ALA A 403 -20.41 -12.43 -13.09
CA ALA A 403 -19.34 -11.46 -13.28
C ALA A 403 -19.35 -10.99 -14.75
N GLU A 404 -19.39 -9.67 -14.96
CA GLU A 404 -19.45 -9.06 -16.29
C GLU A 404 -18.27 -8.11 -16.48
N ALA A 405 -17.43 -8.35 -17.50
CA ALA A 405 -16.29 -7.48 -17.78
C ALA A 405 -16.76 -6.03 -18.04
N GLY A 406 -16.13 -5.07 -17.36
CA GLY A 406 -16.48 -3.66 -17.39
C GLY A 406 -17.63 -3.24 -16.47
N GLN A 407 -18.23 -4.17 -15.71
CA GLN A 407 -19.19 -3.87 -14.65
C GLN A 407 -18.45 -3.54 -13.34
N LEU A 408 -19.05 -2.64 -12.56
CA LEU A 408 -18.62 -2.32 -11.20
C LEU A 408 -19.60 -2.89 -10.19
N TYR A 409 -19.09 -3.49 -9.12
CA TYR A 409 -19.85 -3.93 -7.94
C TYR A 409 -19.36 -3.10 -6.75
N LEU A 410 -20.25 -2.33 -6.13
CA LEU A 410 -19.93 -1.53 -4.95
C LEU A 410 -20.07 -2.37 -3.70
N VAL A 411 -19.14 -2.21 -2.76
CA VAL A 411 -19.07 -3.02 -1.55
C VAL A 411 -18.85 -2.08 -0.36
N PRO A 412 -19.92 -1.44 0.14
CA PRO A 412 -19.82 -0.69 1.38
C PRO A 412 -19.50 -1.64 2.55
N ALA A 413 -18.75 -1.14 3.53
CA ALA A 413 -18.41 -1.87 4.76
C ALA A 413 -19.61 -2.63 5.37
N GLY A 414 -19.34 -3.82 5.92
CA GLY A 414 -20.35 -4.74 6.45
C GLY A 414 -21.11 -5.57 5.42
N THR A 415 -20.91 -5.36 4.12
CA THR A 415 -21.51 -6.20 3.06
C THR A 415 -20.74 -7.52 2.92
N PRO A 416 -21.38 -8.70 3.00
CA PRO A 416 -20.73 -9.97 2.63
C PRO A 416 -20.39 -10.01 1.15
N HIS A 417 -19.16 -10.33 0.79
CA HIS A 417 -18.73 -10.34 -0.60
C HIS A 417 -17.51 -11.24 -0.83
N GLY A 418 -17.22 -11.52 -2.10
CA GLY A 418 -16.00 -12.18 -2.55
C GLY A 418 -16.02 -12.40 -4.07
N SER A 419 -14.85 -12.37 -4.70
CA SER A 419 -14.73 -12.70 -6.13
C SER A 419 -14.71 -14.23 -6.32
N GLY A 420 -15.49 -14.72 -7.29
CA GLY A 420 -15.43 -16.12 -7.70
C GLY A 420 -14.19 -16.44 -8.52
N GLU A 421 -13.95 -17.74 -8.76
CA GLU A 421 -12.91 -18.21 -9.67
C GLU A 421 -13.09 -17.69 -11.11
N GLY A 422 -11.98 -17.51 -11.83
CA GLY A 422 -11.98 -17.11 -13.24
C GLY A 422 -12.08 -15.59 -13.51
N ASN A 423 -11.85 -14.75 -12.50
CA ASN A 423 -11.95 -13.29 -12.59
C ASN A 423 -10.58 -12.60 -12.49
N VAL A 424 -10.49 -11.41 -13.09
CA VAL A 424 -9.50 -10.39 -12.71
C VAL A 424 -10.28 -9.16 -12.27
N VAL A 425 -10.17 -8.85 -10.99
CA VAL A 425 -10.80 -7.68 -10.38
C VAL A 425 -9.74 -6.58 -10.26
N LEU A 426 -10.06 -5.38 -10.75
CA LEU A 426 -9.42 -4.17 -10.25
C LEU A 426 -10.24 -3.71 -9.03
N GLU A 427 -9.66 -3.90 -7.86
CA GLU A 427 -10.23 -3.41 -6.61
C GLU A 427 -9.92 -1.92 -6.47
N VAL A 428 -10.98 -1.11 -6.32
CA VAL A 428 -10.86 0.31 -5.94
C VAL A 428 -11.45 0.47 -4.55
N SER A 429 -10.57 0.73 -3.59
CA SER A 429 -10.86 0.63 -2.16
C SER A 429 -10.45 1.87 -1.39
N ALA A 430 -11.09 2.10 -0.26
CA ALA A 430 -10.53 2.93 0.79
C ALA A 430 -9.27 2.27 1.37
N THR A 431 -8.29 3.06 1.78
CA THR A 431 -6.93 2.57 2.10
C THR A 431 -6.82 1.51 3.19
N PRO A 432 -7.58 1.47 4.31
CA PRO A 432 -7.39 0.45 5.33
C PRO A 432 -7.47 -0.94 4.71
N TYR A 433 -6.40 -1.74 4.83
CA TYR A 433 -6.16 -2.90 3.96
C TYR A 433 -5.91 -4.21 4.71
N LEU A 434 -5.95 -4.17 6.04
CA LEU A 434 -5.64 -5.32 6.88
C LEU A 434 -6.90 -6.10 7.33
N TYR A 435 -8.10 -5.67 6.94
CA TYR A 435 -9.36 -6.05 7.61
C TYR A 435 -10.34 -6.81 6.72
N SER A 436 -9.96 -8.00 6.27
CA SER A 436 -10.91 -8.96 5.69
C SER A 436 -11.48 -9.86 6.78
N LEU A 437 -12.66 -9.53 7.31
CA LEU A 437 -13.36 -10.31 8.35
C LEU A 437 -14.16 -11.43 7.68
N ARG A 438 -13.67 -12.67 7.74
CA ARG A 438 -14.14 -13.75 6.86
C ARG A 438 -15.27 -14.53 7.52
N PHE A 439 -16.30 -14.81 6.73
CA PHE A 439 -17.35 -15.76 7.09
C PHE A 439 -16.96 -17.18 6.69
N TYR A 440 -16.31 -17.33 5.54
CA TYR A 440 -15.93 -18.63 5.01
C TYR A 440 -14.75 -18.54 4.05
N ASP A 441 -13.77 -19.41 4.25
CA ASP A 441 -12.56 -19.52 3.43
C ASP A 441 -12.45 -20.88 2.73
N TRP A 442 -13.58 -21.57 2.53
CA TRP A 442 -13.66 -22.88 1.84
C TRP A 442 -12.82 -23.98 2.50
N LEU A 443 -12.62 -23.89 3.83
CA LEU A 443 -11.74 -24.77 4.61
C LEU A 443 -10.30 -24.85 4.05
N ARG A 444 -9.85 -23.79 3.36
CA ARG A 444 -8.52 -23.75 2.76
C ARG A 444 -7.43 -23.80 3.83
N ARG A 445 -6.33 -24.44 3.44
CA ARG A 445 -5.14 -24.59 4.26
C ARG A 445 -4.07 -23.57 3.86
N ASP A 446 -3.29 -23.14 4.84
CA ASP A 446 -2.08 -22.37 4.63
C ASP A 446 -0.90 -23.28 4.20
N ALA A 447 0.26 -22.69 3.94
CA ALA A 447 1.46 -23.44 3.54
C ALA A 447 1.99 -24.38 4.64
N ALA A 448 1.52 -24.24 5.88
CA ALA A 448 1.85 -25.10 7.02
C ALA A 448 0.76 -26.16 7.28
N ASP A 449 -0.15 -26.38 6.32
CA ASP A 449 -1.28 -27.31 6.39
C ASP A 449 -2.31 -26.99 7.49
N ARG A 450 -2.32 -25.76 8.01
CA ARG A 450 -3.30 -25.30 9.00
C ARG A 450 -4.47 -24.63 8.30
N GLN A 451 -5.68 -24.76 8.83
CA GLN A 451 -6.81 -24.00 8.32
C GLN A 451 -6.54 -22.50 8.47
N ARG A 452 -6.82 -21.72 7.42
CA ARG A 452 -6.66 -20.26 7.45
C ARG A 452 -7.65 -19.64 8.43
N ALA A 453 -7.18 -18.67 9.20
CA ALA A 453 -8.01 -17.93 10.15
C ALA A 453 -9.10 -17.11 9.44
N VAL A 454 -10.33 -17.21 9.96
CA VAL A 454 -11.52 -16.54 9.41
C VAL A 454 -12.11 -15.46 10.30
N HIS A 455 -11.95 -15.53 11.63
CA HIS A 455 -12.49 -14.54 12.59
C HIS A 455 -14.01 -14.34 12.51
N VAL A 456 -14.75 -15.45 12.61
CA VAL A 456 -16.23 -15.50 12.45
C VAL A 456 -16.92 -14.43 13.29
N GLU A 457 -16.57 -14.30 14.58
CA GLU A 457 -17.22 -13.33 15.47
C GLU A 457 -17.03 -11.87 15.05
N HIS A 458 -15.84 -11.51 14.57
CA HIS A 458 -15.62 -10.18 14.03
C HIS A 458 -16.46 -9.94 12.77
N ALA A 459 -16.55 -10.94 11.88
CA ALA A 459 -17.34 -10.84 10.66
C ALA A 459 -18.83 -10.62 10.95
N PHE A 460 -19.43 -11.40 11.85
CA PHE A 460 -20.85 -11.26 12.20
C PHE A 460 -21.17 -9.99 12.99
N ARG A 461 -20.25 -9.51 13.84
CA ARG A 461 -20.40 -8.21 14.51
C ARG A 461 -20.45 -7.03 13.53
N ASN A 462 -19.81 -7.19 12.37
CA ASN A 462 -19.72 -6.17 11.33
C ASN A 462 -20.69 -6.37 10.17
N LEU A 463 -21.40 -7.48 10.13
CA LEU A 463 -22.41 -7.75 9.12
C LEU A 463 -23.50 -6.67 9.12
N ASP A 464 -23.78 -6.08 7.96
CA ASP A 464 -24.92 -5.19 7.76
C ASP A 464 -26.11 -5.99 7.18
N PRO A 465 -27.12 -6.33 8.00
CA PRO A 465 -28.26 -7.12 7.54
C PRO A 465 -29.13 -6.39 6.50
N ALA A 466 -29.01 -5.06 6.39
CA ALA A 466 -29.72 -4.28 5.38
C ALA A 466 -29.16 -4.50 3.97
N ARG A 467 -27.96 -5.08 3.82
CA ARG A 467 -27.36 -5.46 2.54
C ARG A 467 -27.93 -6.76 2.03
N SER A 468 -29.25 -6.80 1.84
CA SER A 468 -30.00 -8.03 1.54
C SER A 468 -30.99 -7.88 0.38
N GLY A 469 -31.30 -9.00 -0.26
CA GLY A 469 -32.35 -9.13 -1.28
C GLY A 469 -32.18 -8.19 -2.48
N ALA A 470 -33.31 -7.72 -3.02
CA ALA A 470 -33.34 -6.90 -4.23
C ALA A 470 -32.61 -5.53 -4.11
N ALA A 471 -32.42 -5.02 -2.89
CA ALA A 471 -31.69 -3.77 -2.66
C ALA A 471 -30.22 -3.87 -3.09
N VAL A 472 -29.61 -5.05 -2.91
CA VAL A 472 -28.22 -5.32 -3.32
C VAL A 472 -28.04 -5.08 -4.81
N ALA A 473 -28.84 -5.74 -5.66
CA ALA A 473 -28.73 -5.57 -7.10
C ALA A 473 -29.04 -4.12 -7.54
N ARG A 474 -30.04 -3.48 -6.91
CA ARG A 474 -30.47 -2.12 -7.26
C ARG A 474 -29.41 -1.06 -6.92
N GLU A 475 -28.76 -1.18 -5.77
CA GLU A 475 -27.91 -0.12 -5.21
C GLU A 475 -26.42 -0.36 -5.42
N LEU A 476 -26.00 -1.64 -5.39
CA LEU A 476 -24.60 -2.03 -5.42
C LEU A 476 -24.12 -2.42 -6.83
N ILE A 477 -25.03 -2.75 -7.74
CA ILE A 477 -24.74 -3.08 -9.15
C ILE A 477 -25.35 -2.00 -10.03
N GLN A 478 -24.75 -0.81 -9.98
CA GLN A 478 -25.26 0.35 -10.69
C GLN A 478 -24.99 0.24 -12.20
N ARG A 479 -25.93 0.72 -13.01
CA ARG A 479 -25.67 0.94 -14.44
C ARG A 479 -24.79 2.18 -14.61
N PRO A 480 -23.81 2.16 -15.53
CA PRO A 480 -23.02 3.34 -15.86
C PRO A 480 -23.92 4.53 -16.25
N ARG A 481 -23.66 5.69 -15.65
CA ARG A 481 -24.40 6.94 -15.91
C ARG A 481 -23.51 7.92 -16.65
N PRO A 482 -23.89 8.41 -17.85
CA PRO A 482 -23.12 9.44 -18.55
C PRO A 482 -22.93 10.68 -17.68
N LEU A 483 -21.70 11.17 -17.59
CA LEU A 483 -21.36 12.39 -16.86
C LEU A 483 -21.07 13.54 -17.83
N ARG A 484 -20.17 13.29 -18.79
CA ARG A 484 -19.69 14.29 -19.76
C ARG A 484 -19.11 13.61 -20.99
N ALA A 485 -19.03 14.34 -22.10
CA ALA A 485 -18.47 13.85 -23.35
C ALA A 485 -17.90 15.00 -24.18
N GLY A 486 -17.05 14.65 -25.15
CA GLY A 486 -16.51 15.55 -26.15
C GLY A 486 -16.20 14.82 -27.46
N ASP A 487 -15.34 15.41 -28.30
CA ASP A 487 -14.96 14.83 -29.60
C ASP A 487 -14.22 13.49 -29.42
N GLY A 488 -14.94 12.39 -29.63
CA GLY A 488 -14.43 11.02 -29.53
C GLY A 488 -13.97 10.63 -28.13
N TRP A 489 -14.58 11.18 -27.08
CA TRP A 489 -14.40 10.69 -25.71
C TRP A 489 -15.67 10.88 -24.87
N ARG A 490 -15.83 10.04 -23.85
CA ARG A 490 -16.88 10.16 -22.83
C ARG A 490 -16.38 9.76 -21.46
N GLU A 491 -17.04 10.28 -20.44
CA GLU A 491 -16.87 9.87 -19.06
C GLU A 491 -18.21 9.50 -18.43
N GLU A 492 -18.21 8.41 -17.68
CA GLU A 492 -19.37 7.81 -17.04
C GLU A 492 -19.07 7.62 -15.55
N VAL A 493 -20.06 7.84 -14.69
CA VAL A 493 -19.99 7.38 -13.30
C VAL A 493 -20.41 5.91 -13.27
N LEU A 494 -19.51 5.03 -12.85
CA LEU A 494 -19.78 3.60 -12.70
C LEU A 494 -20.47 3.31 -11.37
N GLY A 495 -20.04 3.98 -10.29
CA GLY A 495 -20.61 3.78 -8.98
C GLY A 495 -20.35 4.94 -8.03
N ALA A 496 -21.40 5.27 -7.28
CA ALA A 496 -21.38 6.26 -6.21
C ALA A 496 -22.42 5.87 -5.16
N LEU A 497 -22.03 5.89 -3.89
CA LEU A 497 -22.94 5.71 -2.76
C LEU A 497 -22.74 6.83 -1.75
N PRO A 498 -23.79 7.40 -1.15
CA PRO A 498 -23.65 8.43 -0.12
C PRO A 498 -22.80 8.00 1.09
N ALA A 499 -22.73 6.70 1.37
CA ALA A 499 -21.93 6.15 2.46
C ALA A 499 -20.43 6.03 2.12
N MET A 500 -20.03 6.22 0.87
CA MET A 500 -18.64 6.13 0.41
C MET A 500 -18.10 7.53 0.11
N PHE A 501 -16.87 7.80 0.53
CA PHE A 501 -16.21 9.09 0.29
C PHE A 501 -15.53 9.19 -1.07
N PHE A 502 -15.64 8.17 -1.92
CA PHE A 502 -15.10 8.18 -3.27
C PHE A 502 -16.11 7.63 -4.28
N GLN A 503 -15.96 8.05 -5.52
CA GLN A 503 -16.72 7.59 -6.67
C GLN A 503 -15.77 6.95 -7.69
N VAL A 504 -16.31 5.98 -8.43
CA VAL A 504 -15.58 5.28 -9.49
C VAL A 504 -16.18 5.68 -10.84
N HIS A 505 -15.32 6.18 -11.72
CA HIS A 505 -15.65 6.70 -13.03
C HIS A 505 -14.95 5.86 -14.10
N ARG A 506 -15.48 5.89 -15.32
CA ARG A 506 -14.82 5.35 -16.52
C ARG A 506 -14.68 6.42 -17.58
N ILE A 507 -13.46 6.58 -18.08
CA ILE A 507 -13.14 7.44 -19.21
C ILE A 507 -12.90 6.54 -20.41
N ALA A 508 -13.59 6.77 -21.52
CA ALA A 508 -13.34 6.09 -22.79
C ALA A 508 -12.89 7.10 -23.84
N VAL A 509 -11.80 6.82 -24.54
CA VAL A 509 -11.18 7.72 -25.52
C VAL A 509 -10.91 6.96 -26.82
N GLU A 510 -11.48 7.43 -27.92
CA GLU A 510 -11.29 6.88 -29.25
C GLU A 510 -9.86 7.12 -29.78
N PRO A 511 -9.37 6.32 -30.74
CA PRO A 511 -8.04 6.49 -31.33
C PRO A 511 -7.76 7.92 -31.82
N GLY A 512 -6.61 8.48 -31.45
CA GLY A 512 -6.19 9.83 -31.85
C GLY A 512 -6.95 10.97 -31.15
N ARG A 513 -7.81 10.67 -30.18
CA ARG A 513 -8.59 11.66 -29.42
C ARG A 513 -8.02 11.85 -28.02
N ALA A 514 -8.54 12.86 -27.32
CA ALA A 514 -8.10 13.21 -25.98
C ALA A 514 -9.28 13.63 -25.09
N ALA A 515 -9.36 13.06 -23.89
CA ALA A 515 -10.33 13.47 -22.88
C ALA A 515 -9.73 14.52 -21.94
N GLU A 516 -10.38 15.68 -21.84
CA GLU A 516 -9.99 16.72 -20.90
C GLU A 516 -10.44 16.37 -19.48
N GLN A 517 -9.58 16.55 -18.49
CA GLN A 517 -9.84 16.25 -17.08
C GLN A 517 -9.45 17.45 -16.22
N ARG A 518 -10.17 17.63 -15.12
CA ARG A 518 -9.87 18.63 -14.09
C ARG A 518 -9.85 17.94 -12.75
N THR A 519 -8.85 18.26 -11.94
CA THR A 519 -8.69 17.69 -10.59
C THR A 519 -9.61 18.39 -9.59
N ASP A 520 -10.05 19.62 -9.90
CA ASP A 520 -10.92 20.46 -9.08
C ASP A 520 -10.51 20.50 -7.59
N GLY A 521 -9.18 20.57 -7.37
CA GLY A 521 -8.59 20.63 -6.04
C GLY A 521 -8.50 19.30 -5.30
N ARG A 522 -8.57 18.15 -5.99
CA ARG A 522 -8.47 16.80 -5.42
C ARG A 522 -7.56 15.92 -6.26
N PHE A 523 -6.93 14.91 -5.68
CA PHE A 523 -6.19 13.94 -6.48
C PHE A 523 -7.12 13.04 -7.30
N HIS A 524 -6.59 12.46 -8.38
CA HIS A 524 -7.20 11.32 -9.07
C HIS A 524 -6.25 10.12 -9.05
N VAL A 525 -6.80 8.91 -9.09
CA VAL A 525 -6.04 7.69 -9.43
C VAL A 525 -6.67 7.07 -10.66
N LEU A 526 -5.84 6.67 -11.62
CA LEU A 526 -6.24 6.18 -12.93
C LEU A 526 -5.60 4.82 -13.20
N THR A 527 -6.38 3.87 -13.73
CA THR A 527 -5.86 2.59 -14.23
C THR A 527 -6.37 2.36 -15.64
N VAL A 528 -5.48 1.99 -16.57
CA VAL A 528 -5.92 1.56 -17.92
C VAL A 528 -6.45 0.15 -17.82
N VAL A 529 -7.75 -0.02 -18.08
CA VAL A 529 -8.46 -1.29 -17.93
C VAL A 529 -8.81 -1.95 -19.26
N ASP A 530 -8.65 -1.24 -20.38
CA ASP A 530 -8.87 -1.74 -21.73
C ASP A 530 -8.15 -0.86 -22.75
N GLY A 531 -7.74 -1.45 -23.87
CA GLY A 531 -6.85 -0.83 -24.86
C GLY A 531 -5.38 -0.85 -24.44
N GLN A 532 -4.49 -0.41 -25.34
CA GLN A 532 -3.03 -0.52 -25.17
C GLN A 532 -2.46 0.44 -24.11
N GLY A 533 -3.05 1.62 -23.96
CA GLY A 533 -2.54 2.65 -23.08
C GLY A 533 -2.93 4.05 -23.50
N ALA A 534 -2.54 5.03 -22.69
CA ALA A 534 -2.75 6.44 -22.94
C ALA A 534 -1.51 7.26 -22.55
N VAL A 535 -1.43 8.48 -23.06
CA VAL A 535 -0.48 9.48 -22.55
C VAL A 535 -1.25 10.57 -21.81
N ILE A 536 -0.88 10.76 -20.54
CA ILE A 536 -1.39 11.84 -19.70
C ILE A 536 -0.54 13.07 -19.95
N THR A 537 -1.15 14.17 -20.40
CA THR A 537 -0.47 15.45 -20.62
C THR A 537 -1.08 16.52 -19.73
N THR A 538 -0.29 17.11 -18.82
CA THR A 538 -0.75 18.19 -17.93
C THR A 538 -0.84 19.52 -18.68
N ALA A 539 -1.55 20.50 -18.10
CA ALA A 539 -1.63 21.85 -18.67
C ALA A 539 -0.24 22.54 -18.80
N VAL A 540 0.71 22.19 -17.93
CA VAL A 540 2.09 22.70 -17.96
C VAL A 540 3.04 21.88 -18.84
N GLY A 541 2.52 20.85 -19.53
CA GLY A 541 3.27 20.09 -20.53
C GLY A 541 4.00 18.85 -20.02
N HIS A 542 3.86 18.47 -18.75
CA HIS A 542 4.36 17.18 -18.28
C HIS A 542 3.61 16.04 -18.98
N ARG A 543 4.35 15.01 -19.39
CA ARG A 543 3.81 13.83 -20.09
C ARG A 543 4.16 12.57 -19.30
N HIS A 544 3.19 11.68 -19.16
CA HIS A 544 3.38 10.37 -18.53
C HIS A 544 2.61 9.31 -19.32
N SER A 545 3.29 8.25 -19.75
CA SER A 545 2.67 7.13 -20.45
C SER A 545 2.16 6.12 -19.45
N VAL A 546 0.93 5.65 -19.65
CA VAL A 546 0.31 4.61 -18.84
C VAL A 546 -0.23 3.52 -19.76
N HIS A 547 0.21 2.30 -19.57
CA HIS A 547 -0.16 1.15 -20.39
C HIS A 547 -1.28 0.32 -19.75
N TYR A 548 -1.81 -0.64 -20.51
CA TYR A 548 -2.77 -1.61 -19.99
C TYR A 548 -2.32 -2.20 -18.64
N ALA A 549 -3.26 -2.24 -17.69
CA ALA A 549 -3.09 -2.68 -16.30
C ALA A 549 -2.21 -1.79 -15.41
N GLU A 550 -1.67 -0.68 -15.91
CA GLU A 550 -0.88 0.23 -15.06
C GLU A 550 -1.77 1.24 -14.33
N THR A 551 -1.44 1.48 -13.07
CA THR A 551 -2.08 2.52 -12.25
C THR A 551 -1.18 3.73 -12.03
N LEU A 552 -1.79 4.91 -11.97
CA LEU A 552 -1.16 6.23 -11.91
C LEU A 552 -1.91 7.15 -10.93
N ALA A 553 -1.18 7.88 -10.09
CA ALA A 553 -1.72 8.99 -9.28
C ALA A 553 -1.51 10.35 -9.97
N VAL A 554 -2.56 11.15 -10.06
CA VAL A 554 -2.53 12.54 -10.52
C VAL A 554 -2.76 13.46 -9.33
N PRO A 555 -1.74 14.20 -8.86
CA PRO A 555 -1.86 15.15 -7.75
C PRO A 555 -2.92 16.22 -7.97
N ALA A 556 -3.52 16.71 -6.88
CA ALA A 556 -4.48 17.80 -6.90
C ALA A 556 -3.92 19.08 -7.56
N SER A 557 -2.64 19.37 -7.32
CA SER A 557 -1.89 20.52 -7.86
C SER A 557 -1.77 20.53 -9.39
N VAL A 558 -2.00 19.40 -10.07
CA VAL A 558 -1.97 19.33 -11.54
C VAL A 558 -3.08 20.19 -12.14
N THR A 559 -4.19 20.41 -11.43
CA THR A 559 -5.39 21.20 -11.80
C THR A 559 -6.14 20.72 -13.04
N ALA A 560 -5.46 20.49 -14.16
CA ALA A 560 -6.01 20.04 -15.42
C ALA A 560 -4.99 19.20 -16.22
N TYR A 561 -5.51 18.18 -16.89
CA TYR A 561 -4.73 17.29 -17.76
C TYR A 561 -5.59 16.71 -18.87
N ARG A 562 -4.96 16.06 -19.83
CA ARG A 562 -5.60 15.36 -20.94
C ARG A 562 -5.16 13.91 -20.98
N VAL A 563 -6.11 13.00 -21.20
CA VAL A 563 -5.87 11.58 -21.44
C VAL A 563 -5.88 11.36 -22.95
N HIS A 564 -4.72 11.14 -23.55
CA HIS A 564 -4.57 10.98 -25.00
C HIS A 564 -4.46 9.51 -25.39
N ASN A 565 -5.35 9.05 -26.27
CA ASN A 565 -5.21 7.73 -26.88
C ASN A 565 -4.27 7.79 -28.08
N GLN A 566 -3.11 7.15 -27.96
CA GLN A 566 -2.13 7.03 -29.06
C GLN A 566 -2.14 5.64 -29.72
N GLY A 567 -2.98 4.72 -29.22
CA GLY A 567 -3.14 3.39 -29.76
C GLY A 567 -4.14 3.32 -30.93
N PRO A 568 -4.20 2.18 -31.63
CA PRO A 568 -5.11 1.95 -32.74
C PRO A 568 -6.55 1.65 -32.31
N ASP A 569 -6.74 1.21 -31.06
CA ASP A 569 -8.03 0.81 -30.49
C ASP A 569 -8.48 1.80 -29.41
N PRO A 570 -9.80 1.88 -29.10
CA PRO A 570 -10.29 2.69 -27.98
C PRO A 570 -9.61 2.29 -26.66
N VAL A 571 -9.26 3.28 -25.84
CA VAL A 571 -8.72 3.05 -24.50
C VAL A 571 -9.76 3.38 -23.44
N ARG A 572 -9.82 2.58 -22.37
CA ARG A 572 -10.68 2.83 -21.21
C ARG A 572 -9.86 2.90 -19.95
N LEU A 573 -10.13 3.92 -19.13
CA LEU A 573 -9.49 4.11 -17.84
C LEU A 573 -10.54 4.12 -16.75
N VAL A 574 -10.30 3.39 -15.66
CA VAL A 574 -11.02 3.56 -14.40
C VAL A 574 -10.38 4.69 -13.63
N LYS A 575 -11.19 5.61 -13.11
CA LYS A 575 -10.77 6.75 -12.30
C LYS A 575 -11.45 6.71 -10.94
N ALA A 576 -10.68 6.80 -9.86
CA ALA A 576 -11.21 7.11 -8.54
C ALA A 576 -11.14 8.62 -8.27
N GLN A 577 -12.20 9.16 -7.67
CA GLN A 577 -12.29 10.55 -7.26
C GLN A 577 -12.93 10.64 -5.87
N VAL A 578 -12.24 11.28 -4.93
CA VAL A 578 -12.79 11.56 -3.58
C VAL A 578 -13.87 12.64 -3.71
N VAL A 579 -14.99 12.50 -2.99
CA VAL A 579 -16.19 13.34 -3.12
C VAL A 579 -16.53 14.21 -1.94
#